data_AF-A0AAU4T4A0-F1
#
_entry.id   AF-A0AAU4T4A0-F1
#
_cell.length_a   1.000
_cell.length_b   1.000
_cell.length_c   1.000
_cell.angle_alpha   90.00
_cell.angle_beta   90.00
_cell.angle_gamma   90.00
#
_symmetry.space_group_name_H-M   'P 1'
#
loop_
_entity.id
_entity.type
_entity.pdbx_description
1 polymer ?
#
loop_
_entity_poly.entity_id
_entity_poly.type
_entity_poly.pdbx_seq_one_letter_code
_entity_poly.pdbx_strand_id
1 'polypeptide(L)'
;MQSLKRPGRSAHKRQQPVVEPAPEGVEPAEDELDAYDTFEMYRVICPDCAQPIALLADEEVLPEHALCATPWNPFGLTVCAGTGRAAAEARPADESMEAQEQDTALLLTLPQGLDWRTQPFSHVGGPGSRPIRVPVMRRRQAA
;
A
#
# COMPACT_ATOMS: atom_id res chain seq x y z
N MET A 1 -38.73 -8.90 32.20
CA MET A 1 -38.26 -9.51 30.93
C MET A 1 -36.98 -10.28 31.22
N GLN A 2 -37.05 -11.61 31.13
CA GLN A 2 -35.95 -12.52 31.47
C GLN A 2 -34.99 -12.62 30.29
N SER A 3 -33.71 -12.28 30.50
CA SER A 3 -32.67 -12.45 29.50
C SER A 3 -32.17 -13.90 29.55
N LEU A 4 -32.51 -14.68 28.52
CA LEU A 4 -32.05 -16.07 28.37
C LEU A 4 -30.56 -16.07 27.99
N LYS A 5 -29.72 -16.65 28.85
CA LYS A 5 -28.30 -16.88 28.59
C LYS A 5 -28.15 -17.90 27.45
N ARG A 6 -27.53 -17.48 26.34
CA ARG A 6 -27.12 -18.39 25.25
C ARG A 6 -25.93 -19.25 25.71
N PRO A 7 -25.94 -20.57 25.50
CA PRO A 7 -24.79 -21.42 25.78
C PRO A 7 -23.66 -21.14 24.78
N GLY A 8 -22.44 -21.02 25.30
CA GLY A 8 -21.23 -20.72 24.53
C GLY A 8 -20.94 -21.79 23.47
N ARG A 9 -20.64 -21.34 22.26
CA ARG A 9 -20.24 -22.18 21.13
C ARG A 9 -18.78 -22.61 21.36
N SER A 10 -18.55 -23.90 21.60
CA SER A 10 -17.23 -24.50 21.67
C SER A 10 -16.54 -24.40 20.31
N ALA A 11 -15.39 -23.70 20.26
CA ALA A 11 -14.58 -23.61 19.06
C ALA A 11 -13.83 -24.93 18.84
N HIS A 12 -14.24 -25.71 17.84
CA HIS A 12 -13.50 -26.87 17.39
C HIS A 12 -12.15 -26.43 16.82
N LYS A 13 -11.07 -26.75 17.54
CA LYS A 13 -9.69 -26.52 17.11
C LYS A 13 -9.29 -27.57 16.06
N ARG A 14 -9.70 -27.38 14.81
CA ARG A 14 -9.11 -28.10 13.67
C ARG A 14 -7.79 -27.40 13.33
N GLN A 15 -6.69 -27.93 13.85
CA GLN A 15 -5.36 -27.60 13.37
C GLN A 15 -5.20 -28.24 11.99
N GLN A 16 -5.47 -27.48 10.93
CA GLN A 16 -4.98 -27.84 9.61
C GLN A 16 -3.48 -27.51 9.58
N PRO A 17 -2.60 -28.46 9.21
CA PRO A 17 -1.21 -28.13 8.93
C PRO A 17 -1.19 -27.23 7.69
N VAL A 18 -0.72 -26.00 7.87
CA VAL A 18 -0.39 -25.10 6.77
C VAL A 18 0.81 -25.73 6.06
N VAL A 19 0.55 -26.37 4.93
CA VAL A 19 1.61 -26.71 3.98
C VAL A 19 2.01 -25.38 3.37
N GLU A 20 3.22 -24.93 3.70
CA GLU A 20 3.84 -23.77 3.09
C GLU A 20 4.08 -24.13 1.60
N PRO A 21 3.41 -23.47 0.64
CA PRO A 21 3.72 -23.71 -0.76
C PRO A 21 5.16 -23.22 -0.98
N ALA A 22 6.03 -24.13 -1.42
CA ALA A 22 7.36 -23.75 -1.87
C ALA A 22 7.20 -22.70 -2.99
N PRO A 23 7.98 -21.60 -2.99
CA PRO A 23 7.93 -20.65 -4.08
C PRO A 23 8.32 -21.39 -5.37
N GLU A 24 7.38 -21.52 -6.30
CA GLU A 24 7.70 -21.93 -7.67
C GLU A 24 8.72 -20.92 -8.20
N GLY A 25 9.91 -21.43 -8.54
CA GLY A 25 10.99 -20.61 -9.08
C GLY A 25 10.49 -19.92 -10.34
N VAL A 26 10.56 -18.59 -10.34
CA VAL A 26 10.36 -17.79 -11.56
C VAL A 26 11.52 -18.12 -12.48
N GLU A 27 11.25 -18.87 -13.55
CA GLU A 27 12.18 -19.03 -14.68
C GLU A 27 12.58 -17.63 -15.17
N PRO A 28 13.87 -17.37 -15.47
CA PRO A 28 14.30 -16.06 -15.90
C PRO A 28 13.66 -15.76 -17.25
N ALA A 29 12.66 -14.89 -17.26
CA ALA A 29 12.09 -14.35 -18.48
C ALA A 29 13.18 -13.53 -19.18
N GLU A 30 13.62 -14.04 -20.32
CA GLU A 30 14.58 -13.42 -21.22
C GLU A 30 13.91 -12.23 -21.93
N ASP A 31 14.30 -11.01 -21.55
CA ASP A 31 14.25 -9.76 -22.33
C ASP A 31 12.90 -9.25 -22.89
N GLU A 32 11.79 -9.44 -22.18
CA GLU A 32 10.52 -8.71 -22.43
C GLU A 32 10.08 -7.79 -21.28
N LEU A 33 10.94 -7.59 -20.26
CA LEU A 33 10.62 -6.77 -19.08
C LEU A 33 10.74 -5.26 -19.32
N ASP A 34 11.49 -4.83 -20.33
CA ASP A 34 11.81 -3.41 -20.56
C ASP A 34 10.59 -2.58 -21.03
N ALA A 35 9.59 -3.22 -21.65
CA ALA A 35 8.43 -2.51 -22.19
C ALA A 35 7.32 -2.23 -21.15
N TYR A 36 7.35 -2.87 -19.98
CA TYR A 36 6.30 -2.74 -18.95
C TYR A 36 6.81 -2.19 -17.60
N ASP A 37 8.12 -1.99 -17.43
CA ASP A 37 8.71 -1.48 -16.19
C ASP A 37 8.92 0.05 -16.15
N THR A 38 8.56 0.76 -17.22
CA THR A 38 8.57 2.23 -17.26
C THR A 38 7.15 2.75 -17.39
N PHE A 39 6.56 3.20 -16.28
CA PHE A 39 5.27 3.90 -16.31
C PHE A 39 5.52 5.38 -16.61
N GLU A 40 5.07 5.82 -17.77
CA GLU A 40 4.96 7.23 -18.13
C GLU A 40 3.85 7.89 -17.29
N MET A 41 4.24 8.43 -16.13
CA MET A 41 3.33 9.10 -15.19
C MET A 41 3.45 10.61 -15.32
N TYR A 42 2.31 11.31 -15.33
CA TYR A 42 2.25 12.77 -15.21
C TYR A 42 1.20 13.17 -14.18
N ARG A 43 1.17 14.45 -13.81
CA ARG A 43 0.25 14.97 -12.80
C ARG A 43 -0.64 16.05 -13.37
N VAL A 44 -1.93 15.95 -13.09
CA VAL A 44 -2.94 16.93 -13.47
C VAL A 44 -3.70 17.43 -12.24
N ILE A 45 -4.21 18.64 -12.28
CA ILE A 45 -5.05 19.20 -11.22
C ILE A 45 -6.51 18.88 -11.54
N CYS A 46 -7.15 18.08 -10.68
CA CYS A 46 -8.58 17.81 -10.80
C CYS A 46 -9.38 19.13 -10.70
N PRO A 47 -10.30 19.42 -11.66
CA PRO A 47 -11.06 20.66 -11.67
C PRO A 47 -12.05 20.79 -10.49
N ASP A 48 -12.48 19.68 -9.89
CA ASP A 48 -13.46 19.68 -8.79
C ASP A 48 -12.83 19.81 -7.40
N CYS A 49 -11.73 19.11 -7.13
CA CYS A 49 -11.08 19.14 -5.81
C CYS A 49 -9.80 19.97 -5.75
N ALA A 50 -9.32 20.46 -6.89
CA ALA A 50 -8.05 21.19 -7.04
C ALA A 50 -6.81 20.44 -6.51
N GLN A 51 -6.91 19.13 -6.28
CA GLN A 51 -5.78 18.30 -5.87
C GLN A 51 -5.01 17.79 -7.10
N PRO A 52 -3.68 17.63 -7.00
CA PRO A 52 -2.88 16.97 -8.01
C PRO A 52 -3.17 15.46 -8.00
N ILE A 53 -3.52 14.92 -9.15
CA ILE A 53 -3.80 13.52 -9.42
C ILE A 53 -2.70 12.98 -10.32
N ALA A 54 -2.12 11.83 -9.96
CA ALA A 54 -1.21 11.11 -10.84
C ALA A 54 -2.03 10.35 -11.89
N LEU A 55 -1.61 10.43 -13.14
CA LEU A 55 -2.27 9.85 -14.30
C LEU A 55 -1.21 9.14 -15.15
N LEU A 56 -1.56 7.98 -15.70
CA LEU A 56 -0.72 7.30 -16.68
C LEU A 56 -0.97 7.88 -18.09
N ALA A 57 0.02 7.80 -18.97
CA ALA A 57 -0.05 8.32 -20.33
C ALA A 57 -1.25 7.79 -21.14
N ASP A 58 -1.69 6.56 -20.87
CA ASP A 58 -2.81 5.88 -21.53
C ASP A 58 -4.17 6.08 -20.85
N GLU A 59 -4.22 6.76 -19.69
CA GLU A 59 -5.46 7.02 -18.96
C GLU A 59 -6.18 8.28 -19.48
N GLU A 60 -7.30 8.07 -20.16
CA GLU A 60 -8.11 9.15 -20.76
C GLU A 60 -9.07 9.84 -19.76
N VAL A 61 -9.25 9.24 -18.57
CA VAL A 61 -10.17 9.73 -17.53
C VAL A 61 -9.49 9.79 -16.18
N LEU A 62 -9.90 10.75 -15.34
CA LEU A 62 -9.38 10.87 -13.98
C LEU A 62 -9.74 9.62 -13.16
N PRO A 63 -8.74 8.97 -12.53
CA PRO A 63 -8.98 7.78 -11.71
C PRO A 63 -9.82 8.12 -10.49
N GLU A 64 -10.35 7.08 -9.83
CA GLU A 64 -11.05 7.26 -8.56
C GLU A 64 -10.11 7.87 -7.53
N HIS A 65 -10.50 9.04 -7.03
CA HIS A 65 -9.76 9.77 -6.01
C HIS A 65 -10.73 10.35 -5.00
N ALA A 66 -10.25 10.56 -3.78
CA ALA A 66 -11.08 11.00 -2.66
C ALA A 66 -10.63 12.38 -2.16
N LEU A 67 -11.61 13.14 -1.64
CA LEU A 67 -11.39 14.39 -0.95
C LEU A 67 -11.60 14.17 0.56
N CYS A 68 -10.71 14.73 1.38
CA CYS A 68 -10.98 14.92 2.80
C CYS A 68 -11.94 16.10 2.98
N ALA A 69 -13.03 15.91 3.73
CA ALA A 69 -13.94 17.00 4.06
C ALA A 69 -13.23 18.20 4.74
N THR A 70 -12.20 17.91 5.56
CA THR A 70 -11.28 18.92 6.10
C THR A 70 -9.86 18.35 6.21
N PRO A 71 -8.81 19.19 6.23
CA PRO A 71 -7.42 18.72 6.44
C PRO A 71 -7.20 17.97 7.76
N TRP A 72 -8.09 18.18 8.74
CA TRP A 72 -8.00 17.59 10.08
C TRP A 72 -8.88 16.34 10.27
N ASN A 73 -9.62 15.93 9.23
CA ASN A 73 -10.46 14.72 9.26
C ASN A 73 -10.03 13.72 8.17
N PRO A 74 -8.93 12.97 8.38
CA PRO A 74 -8.41 12.04 7.38
C PRO A 74 -9.29 10.81 7.16
N PHE A 75 -10.27 10.56 8.04
CA PHE A 75 -11.18 9.41 7.94
C PHE A 75 -12.49 9.76 7.21
N GLY A 76 -12.75 11.05 6.99
CA GLY A 76 -13.93 11.53 6.27
C GLY A 76 -13.72 11.59 4.76
N LEU A 77 -12.99 10.64 4.19
CA LEU A 77 -12.74 10.56 2.75
C LEU A 77 -14.03 10.21 2.02
N THR A 78 -14.37 11.01 1.01
CA THR A 78 -15.48 10.73 0.08
C THR A 78 -14.95 10.78 -1.34
N VAL A 79 -15.45 9.92 -2.22
CA VAL A 79 -15.10 9.94 -3.65
C VAL A 79 -15.37 11.33 -4.23
N CYS A 80 -14.39 11.89 -4.92
CA CYS A 80 -14.51 13.18 -5.56
C CYS A 80 -15.47 13.10 -6.76
N ALA A 81 -16.32 14.12 -6.92
CA ALA A 81 -17.21 14.24 -8.07
C ALA A 81 -16.47 14.37 -9.42
N GLY A 82 -15.16 14.68 -9.38
CA GLY A 82 -14.29 14.72 -10.56
C GLY A 82 -13.81 13.34 -11.03
N THR A 83 -14.09 12.27 -10.28
CA THR A 83 -13.79 10.89 -10.71
C THR A 83 -14.46 10.60 -12.06
N GLY A 84 -13.70 10.06 -13.01
CA GLY A 84 -14.20 9.72 -14.34
C GLY A 84 -14.36 10.90 -15.31
N ARG A 85 -13.99 12.13 -14.92
CA ARG A 85 -13.91 13.24 -15.89
C ARG A 85 -12.79 13.02 -16.88
N ALA A 86 -12.90 13.59 -18.08
CA ALA A 86 -11.86 13.51 -19.09
C ALA A 86 -10.56 14.15 -18.59
N ALA A 87 -9.43 13.47 -18.79
CA ALA A 87 -8.11 13.97 -18.44
C ALA A 87 -7.79 15.30 -19.15
N ALA A 88 -8.28 15.47 -20.39
CA ALA A 88 -8.13 16.70 -21.18
C ALA A 88 -8.80 17.95 -20.57
N GLU A 89 -9.74 17.79 -19.62
CA GLU A 89 -10.35 18.92 -18.89
C GLU A 89 -9.50 19.38 -17.68
N ALA A 90 -8.52 18.57 -17.27
CA ALA A 90 -7.65 18.87 -16.16
C ALA A 90 -6.41 19.65 -16.63
N ARG A 91 -6.00 20.66 -15.87
CA ARG A 91 -4.76 21.39 -16.17
C ARG A 91 -3.54 20.60 -15.68
N PRO A 92 -2.34 20.83 -16.24
CA PRO A 92 -1.11 20.25 -15.72
C PRO A 92 -0.86 20.71 -14.27
N ALA A 93 -0.34 19.83 -13.42
CA ALA A 93 0.03 20.18 -12.04
C ALA A 93 1.41 20.83 -11.96
N ASP A 94 2.31 20.45 -12.86
CA ASP A 94 3.67 20.96 -12.97
C ASP A 94 3.83 21.86 -14.21
N GLU A 95 4.99 22.51 -14.39
CA GLU A 95 5.21 23.43 -15.52
C GLU A 95 5.17 22.74 -16.90
N SER A 96 5.17 21.40 -16.95
CA SER A 96 5.02 20.60 -18.17
C SER A 96 4.01 19.47 -17.99
N MET A 97 3.42 19.02 -19.09
CA MET A 97 2.61 17.78 -19.17
C MET A 97 3.46 16.56 -19.55
N GLU A 98 4.79 16.71 -19.59
CA GLU A 98 5.65 15.62 -20.06
C GLU A 98 5.58 14.48 -19.05
N ALA A 99 5.30 13.27 -19.55
CA ALA A 99 5.33 12.09 -18.74
C ALA A 99 6.75 11.86 -18.24
N GLN A 100 6.90 11.75 -16.93
CA GLN A 100 8.17 11.44 -16.34
C GLN A 100 8.29 9.92 -16.28
N GLU A 101 9.16 9.37 -17.13
CA GLU A 101 9.59 7.99 -17.03
C GLU A 101 10.28 7.79 -15.67
N GLN A 102 9.69 6.94 -14.83
CA GLN A 102 10.25 6.56 -13.54
C GLN A 102 10.39 5.04 -13.49
N ASP A 103 11.62 4.58 -13.22
CA ASP A 103 11.94 3.17 -13.01
C ASP A 103 11.13 2.63 -11.81
N THR A 104 10.33 1.59 -12.06
CA THR A 104 9.50 0.91 -11.04
C THR A 104 10.34 0.40 -9.88
N ALA A 105 11.54 -0.09 -10.15
CA ALA A 105 12.45 -0.59 -9.12
C ALA A 105 12.88 0.54 -8.19
N LEU A 106 13.10 1.76 -8.71
CA LEU A 106 13.41 2.93 -7.89
C LEU A 106 12.22 3.35 -7.01
N LEU A 107 11.00 3.32 -7.56
CA LEU A 107 9.77 3.71 -6.85
C LEU A 107 9.40 2.75 -5.71
N LEU A 108 9.59 1.45 -5.95
CA LEU A 108 9.16 0.39 -5.04
C LEU A 108 10.29 -0.05 -4.09
N THR A 109 11.55 0.30 -4.37
CA THR A 109 12.66 0.01 -3.48
C THR A 109 12.76 1.07 -2.38
N LEU A 110 12.56 0.62 -1.15
CA LEU A 110 12.84 1.43 0.03
C LEU A 110 14.34 1.82 0.06
N PRO A 111 14.67 3.09 0.32
CA PRO A 111 16.06 3.52 0.48
C PRO A 111 16.79 2.68 1.52
N GLN A 112 18.06 2.37 1.25
CA GLN A 112 18.92 1.68 2.21
C GLN A 112 19.00 2.48 3.52
N GLY A 113 18.57 1.88 4.62
CA GLY A 113 18.49 2.53 5.94
C GLY A 113 17.12 3.12 6.29
N LEU A 114 16.15 3.16 5.36
CA LEU A 114 14.76 3.49 5.66
C LEU A 114 14.01 2.23 6.13
N ASP A 115 14.10 1.90 7.41
CA ASP A 115 13.18 0.92 8.01
C ASP A 115 11.92 1.66 8.49
N TRP A 116 10.86 1.65 7.69
CA TRP A 116 9.58 2.29 8.00
C TRP A 116 8.99 1.83 9.34
N ARG A 117 9.35 0.64 9.82
CA ARG A 117 8.91 0.09 11.12
C ARG A 117 9.60 0.72 12.31
N THR A 118 10.72 1.40 12.11
CA THR A 118 11.48 2.09 13.17
C THR A 118 11.27 3.59 13.19
N GLN A 119 10.45 4.10 12.26
CA GLN A 119 10.15 5.53 12.19
C GLN A 119 9.38 5.99 13.43
N PRO A 120 9.52 7.25 13.86
CA PRO A 120 8.92 7.76 15.10
C PRO A 120 7.37 7.74 15.13
N PHE A 121 6.73 7.53 13.99
CA PHE A 121 5.27 7.34 13.85
C PHE A 121 4.87 5.86 13.71
N SER A 122 5.83 4.94 13.67
CA SER A 122 5.56 3.52 13.79
C SER A 122 5.00 3.24 15.17
N HIS A 123 3.91 2.47 15.23
CA HIS A 123 3.35 2.00 16.50
C HIS A 123 4.31 1.03 17.23
N VAL A 124 5.42 0.64 16.60
CA VAL A 124 6.52 -0.09 17.24
C VAL A 124 7.43 0.92 17.91
N GLY A 125 7.32 1.09 19.24
CA GLY A 125 8.37 1.82 19.97
C GLY A 125 7.97 2.89 20.98
N GLY A 126 6.67 3.11 21.24
CA GLY A 126 6.26 4.15 22.21
C GLY A 126 6.89 3.93 23.62
N PRO A 127 7.00 4.97 24.46
CA PRO A 127 7.57 4.85 25.81
C PRO A 127 6.82 3.77 26.63
N GLY A 128 7.40 2.57 26.72
CA GLY A 128 6.77 1.39 27.33
C GLY A 128 6.76 0.14 26.46
N SER A 129 7.03 0.23 25.15
CA SER A 129 7.19 -0.95 24.31
C SER A 129 8.48 -1.68 24.69
N ARG A 130 8.33 -2.84 25.33
CA ARG A 130 9.44 -3.76 25.56
C ARG A 130 9.46 -4.76 24.41
N PRO A 131 10.55 -4.87 23.62
CA PRO A 131 10.65 -5.92 22.63
C PRO A 131 10.49 -7.29 23.30
N ILE A 132 9.70 -8.17 22.68
CA ILE A 132 9.51 -9.54 23.15
C ILE A 132 10.89 -10.23 23.11
N ARG A 133 11.43 -10.60 24.28
CA ARG A 133 12.67 -11.37 24.34
C ARG A 133 12.37 -12.79 23.88
N VAL A 134 12.82 -13.14 22.68
CA VAL A 134 12.77 -14.52 22.19
C VAL A 134 13.79 -15.34 22.99
N PRO A 135 13.39 -16.39 23.73
CA PRO A 135 14.35 -17.23 24.45
C PRO A 135 15.23 -17.97 23.45
N VAL A 136 16.55 -17.84 23.59
CA VAL A 136 17.50 -18.64 22.80
C VAL A 136 17.33 -20.10 23.20
N MET A 137 16.86 -20.93 22.27
CA MET A 137 16.75 -22.38 22.45
C MET A 137 18.17 -22.94 22.60
N ARG A 138 18.55 -23.32 23.83
CA ARG A 138 19.86 -23.92 24.11
C ARG A 138 20.00 -25.18 23.26
N ARG A 139 20.94 -25.19 22.30
CA ARG A 139 21.36 -26.42 21.61
C ARG A 139 21.82 -27.42 22.66
N ARG A 140 21.11 -28.53 22.80
CA ARG A 140 21.60 -29.69 23.56
C ARG A 140 22.80 -30.24 22.79
N GLN A 141 23.98 -30.17 23.38
CA GLN A 141 25.11 -30.97 22.92
C GLN A 141 24.85 -32.41 23.39
N ALA A 142 24.77 -33.34 22.44
CA ALA A 142 24.79 -34.77 22.73
C ALA A 142 26.23 -35.17 23.04
N ALA A 143 26.43 -35.86 24.17
CA ALA A 143 27.66 -36.56 24.52
C ALA A 143 27.51 -38.03 24.14
#